data_AF-A0A061DLI7-F1
#
_entry.id   AF-A0A061DLI7-F1
#
_cell.length_a   1.000
_cell.length_b   1.000
_cell.length_c   1.000
_cell.angle_alpha   90.00
_cell.angle_beta   90.00
_cell.angle_gamma   90.00
#
_symmetry.space_group_name_H-M   'P 1'
#
loop_
_entity.id
_entity.type
_entity.pdbx_description
1 polymer ?
#
loop_
_entity_poly.entity_id
_entity_poly.type
_entity_poly.pdbx_seq_one_letter_code
_entity_poly.pdbx_strand_id
1 'polypeptide(L)'
;MEMRLNMLSLSLLQLVTSNAEAQSDGVFDVLKDGAKVDGNADINQALVSAWKEACSLGTPSMVVIPEGAYVLSQVALEGPCKAPRKFK
;
A
#
# COMPACT_ATOMS: atom_id res chain seq x y z
N MET A 1 -31.76 -5.44 48.95
CA MET A 1 -31.87 -5.77 47.51
C MET A 1 -30.53 -6.33 47.09
N GLU A 2 -30.46 -7.65 46.91
CA GLU A 2 -29.26 -8.33 46.41
C GLU A 2 -29.12 -8.04 44.91
N MET A 3 -28.11 -7.27 44.52
CA MET A 3 -27.64 -7.30 43.13
C MET A 3 -26.68 -8.48 43.03
N ARG A 4 -27.21 -9.64 42.65
CA ARG A 4 -26.39 -10.83 42.44
C ARG A 4 -25.40 -10.56 41.31
N LEU A 5 -24.14 -10.46 41.71
CA LEU A 5 -22.99 -10.28 40.84
C LEU A 5 -22.81 -11.55 39.98
N ASN A 6 -23.28 -11.53 38.74
CA ASN A 6 -23.08 -12.64 37.81
C ASN A 6 -21.67 -12.55 37.20
N MET A 7 -20.76 -13.33 37.79
CA MET A 7 -19.31 -13.34 37.55
C MET A 7 -18.93 -14.07 36.25
N LEU A 8 -19.60 -13.81 35.11
CA LEU A 8 -19.26 -14.39 33.80
C LEU A 8 -19.49 -13.47 32.58
N SER A 9 -19.82 -12.18 32.74
CA SER A 9 -20.27 -11.35 31.60
C SER A 9 -19.60 -9.97 31.46
N LEU A 10 -18.37 -9.78 31.92
CA LEU A 10 -17.60 -8.55 31.66
C LEU A 10 -16.31 -8.78 30.85
N SER A 11 -16.30 -9.78 29.96
CA SER A 11 -15.30 -9.92 28.90
C SER A 11 -15.61 -9.00 27.72
N LEU A 12 -15.60 -7.68 27.93
CA LEU A 12 -15.70 -6.71 26.83
C LEU A 12 -14.89 -5.44 27.12
N LEU A 13 -13.66 -5.59 27.62
CA LEU A 13 -12.66 -4.53 27.45
C LEU A 13 -12.16 -4.63 26.01
N GLN A 14 -12.80 -3.86 25.15
CA GLN A 14 -12.51 -3.78 23.72
C GLN A 14 -11.03 -3.49 23.53
N LEU A 15 -10.33 -4.39 22.81
CA LEU A 15 -9.03 -4.06 22.25
C LEU A 15 -9.23 -2.85 21.34
N VAL A 16 -8.68 -1.71 21.73
CA VAL A 16 -8.46 -0.62 20.79
C VAL A 16 -7.35 -1.10 19.87
N THR A 17 -7.73 -1.73 18.76
CA THR A 17 -6.80 -2.00 17.67
C THR A 17 -6.46 -0.65 17.07
N SER A 18 -5.32 -0.07 17.49
CA SER A 18 -4.76 1.06 16.78
C SER A 18 -4.43 0.60 15.37
N ASN A 19 -5.26 0.98 14.41
CA ASN A 19 -4.91 0.95 13.00
C ASN A 19 -3.86 2.04 12.84
N ALA A 20 -2.61 1.74 13.19
CA ALA A 20 -1.49 2.50 12.70
C ALA A 20 -1.45 2.24 11.20
N GLU A 21 -2.18 3.06 10.43
CA GLU A 21 -1.88 3.24 9.02
C GLU A 21 -0.44 3.73 9.01
N ALA A 22 0.49 2.80 8.78
CA ALA A 22 1.89 3.13 8.57
C ALA A 22 1.88 4.18 7.47
N GLN A 23 2.16 5.42 7.83
CA GLN A 23 2.30 6.49 6.86
C GLN A 23 3.44 6.04 5.95
N SER A 24 3.10 5.61 4.73
CA SER A 24 4.14 5.32 3.76
C SER A 24 4.94 6.62 3.60
N ASP A 25 6.26 6.53 3.52
CA ASP A 25 7.13 7.69 3.27
C ASP A 25 6.89 8.35 1.90
N GLY A 26 5.83 7.93 1.18
CA GLY A 26 5.48 8.38 -0.14
C GLY A 26 6.38 7.74 -1.20
N VAL A 27 7.05 6.63 -0.89
CA VAL A 27 7.96 5.94 -1.81
C VAL A 27 7.48 4.51 -2.05
N PHE A 28 7.13 4.21 -3.30
CA PHE A 28 6.57 2.94 -3.75
C PHE A 28 7.55 2.27 -4.70
N ASP A 29 8.31 1.31 -4.17
CA ASP A 29 9.29 0.53 -4.93
C ASP A 29 8.59 -0.65 -5.61
N VAL A 30 8.62 -0.69 -6.95
CA VAL A 30 7.96 -1.74 -7.73
C VAL A 30 8.45 -3.15 -7.39
N LEU A 31 9.65 -3.31 -6.82
CA LEU A 31 10.14 -4.61 -6.36
C LEU A 31 9.32 -5.15 -5.19
N LYS A 32 8.76 -4.28 -4.34
CA LYS A 32 7.85 -4.67 -3.25
C LYS A 32 6.51 -5.18 -3.79
N ASP A 33 6.12 -4.71 -4.96
CA ASP A 33 4.93 -5.13 -5.70
C ASP A 33 5.19 -6.33 -6.63
N GLY A 34 6.36 -6.98 -6.52
CA GLY A 34 6.66 -8.23 -7.22
C GLY A 34 7.34 -8.06 -8.58
N ALA A 35 7.80 -6.85 -8.94
CA ALA A 35 8.66 -6.67 -10.10
C ALA A 35 9.96 -7.47 -9.91
N LYS A 36 10.44 -8.08 -10.99
CA LYS A 36 11.69 -8.85 -11.00
C LYS A 36 12.69 -8.20 -11.93
N VAL A 37 13.94 -8.11 -11.47
CA VAL A 37 15.06 -7.62 -12.26
C VAL A 37 15.73 -8.79 -12.98
N ASP A 38 14.97 -9.48 -13.83
CA ASP A 38 15.44 -10.68 -14.55
C ASP A 38 15.49 -10.50 -16.08
N GLY A 39 15.03 -9.35 -16.59
CA GLY A 39 14.98 -9.04 -18.02
C GLY A 39 13.96 -9.86 -18.82
N ASN A 40 13.13 -10.68 -18.17
CA ASN A 40 12.21 -11.62 -18.82
C ASN A 40 10.76 -11.45 -18.36
N ALA A 41 10.53 -11.20 -17.07
CA ALA A 41 9.20 -11.04 -16.51
C ALA A 41 8.65 -9.64 -16.80
N ASP A 42 7.39 -9.58 -17.24
CA ASP A 42 6.68 -8.32 -17.43
C ASP A 42 6.31 -7.71 -16.07
N ILE A 43 6.73 -6.46 -15.83
CA ILE A 43 6.50 -5.75 -14.57
C ILE A 43 5.18 -4.97 -14.55
N ASN A 44 4.36 -5.01 -15.60
CA ASN A 44 3.13 -4.21 -15.73
C ASN A 44 2.25 -4.28 -14.47
N GLN A 45 1.98 -5.48 -13.95
CA GLN A 45 1.16 -5.66 -12.75
C GLN A 45 1.76 -5.00 -11.50
N ALA A 46 3.07 -5.15 -11.30
CA ALA A 46 3.78 -4.55 -10.18
C ALA A 46 3.78 -3.01 -10.28
N LEU A 47 4.00 -2.47 -11.48
CA LEU A 47 3.97 -1.05 -11.74
C LEU A 47 2.58 -0.43 -11.53
N VAL A 48 1.51 -1.11 -11.98
CA VAL A 48 0.12 -0.68 -11.75
C VAL A 48 -0.22 -0.71 -10.27
N SER A 49 0.24 -1.73 -9.54
CA SER A 49 0.03 -1.85 -8.09
C SER A 49 0.68 -0.67 -7.36
N ALA A 50 1.99 -0.48 -7.54
CA ALA A 50 2.74 0.63 -6.97
C ALA A 50 2.12 1.99 -7.31
N TRP A 51 1.68 2.16 -8.57
CA TRP A 51 1.00 3.38 -9.00
C TRP A 51 -0.32 3.60 -8.28
N LYS A 52 -1.19 2.58 -8.14
CA LYS A 52 -2.48 2.73 -7.45
C LYS A 52 -2.30 3.11 -5.99
N GLU A 53 -1.37 2.46 -5.30
CA GLU A 53 -1.06 2.78 -3.92
C GLU A 53 -0.54 4.21 -3.80
N ALA A 54 0.44 4.57 -4.64
CA ALA A 54 0.94 5.93 -4.72
C ALA A 54 -0.20 6.92 -4.97
N CYS A 55 -1.02 6.68 -6.00
CA CYS A 55 -2.19 7.46 -6.45
C CYS A 55 -3.24 7.67 -5.35
N SER A 56 -3.37 6.73 -4.41
CA SER A 56 -4.29 6.85 -3.28
C SER A 56 -3.87 7.85 -2.20
N LEU A 57 -2.58 8.22 -2.14
CA LEU A 57 -2.05 9.14 -1.12
C LEU A 57 -2.52 10.59 -1.33
N GLY A 58 -2.96 11.21 -0.24
CA GLY A 58 -3.32 12.62 -0.20
C GLY A 58 -2.13 13.58 -0.23
N THR A 59 -0.91 13.06 -0.18
CA THR A 59 0.35 13.83 -0.22
C THR A 59 1.15 13.47 -1.48
N PRO A 60 2.12 14.32 -1.90
CA PRO A 60 3.03 14.00 -2.98
C PRO A 60 3.76 12.68 -2.72
N SER A 61 3.90 11.87 -3.76
CA SER A 61 4.56 10.56 -3.67
C SER A 61 5.33 10.20 -4.94
N MET A 62 6.14 9.16 -4.85
CA MET A 62 7.11 8.73 -5.85
C MET A 62 7.02 7.22 -6.03
N VAL A 63 6.86 6.79 -7.27
CA VAL A 63 7.04 5.40 -7.67
C VAL A 63 8.50 5.24 -8.11
N VAL A 64 9.19 4.26 -7.54
CA VAL A 64 10.61 3.99 -7.80
C VAL A 64 10.71 2.71 -8.62
N ILE A 65 11.43 2.81 -9.74
CA ILE A 65 11.85 1.66 -10.56
C ILE A 65 13.37 1.60 -10.42
N PRO A 66 13.91 0.70 -9.57
CA PRO A 66 15.35 0.57 -9.39
C PRO A 66 16.07 0.28 -10.72
N GLU A 67 17.38 0.53 -10.75
CA GLU A 67 18.17 0.24 -11.94
C GLU A 67 18.16 -1.26 -12.27
N GLY A 68 17.92 -1.60 -13.53
CA GLY A 68 17.83 -2.99 -13.96
C GLY A 68 17.25 -3.19 -15.35
N ALA A 69 17.21 -4.45 -15.79
CA ALA A 69 16.56 -4.86 -17.03
C ALA A 69 15.15 -5.37 -16.75
N TYR A 70 14.16 -4.77 -17.42
CA TYR A 70 12.75 -5.08 -17.24
C TYR A 70 12.06 -5.23 -18.59
N VAL A 71 11.11 -6.16 -18.66
CA VAL A 71 10.10 -6.17 -19.72
C VAL A 71 8.91 -5.35 -19.22
N LEU A 72 8.44 -4.41 -20.03
CA LEU A 72 7.26 -3.62 -19.71
C LEU A 72 6.36 -3.56 -20.95
N SER A 73 5.19 -4.20 -20.86
CA SER A 73 4.12 -3.99 -21.84
C SER A 73 3.43 -2.65 -21.62
N GLN A 74 2.63 -2.22 -22.59
CA GLN A 74 1.87 -0.99 -22.50
C GLN A 74 0.98 -1.00 -21.25
N VAL A 75 1.06 0.09 -20.48
CA VAL A 75 0.31 0.28 -19.24
C VAL A 75 -0.36 1.63 -19.23
N ALA A 76 -1.60 1.68 -18.75
CA ALA A 76 -2.30 2.92 -18.46
C ALA A 76 -2.21 3.21 -16.96
N LEU A 77 -1.57 4.33 -16.61
CA LEU A 77 -1.44 4.81 -15.25
C LEU A 77 -2.61 5.75 -14.94
N GLU A 78 -3.75 5.14 -14.61
CA GLU A 78 -5.02 5.86 -14.47
C GLU A 78 -5.09 6.66 -13.16
N GLY A 79 -5.81 7.78 -13.22
CA GLY A 79 -6.21 8.59 -12.08
C GLY A 79 -7.71 8.45 -11.77
N PRO A 80 -8.30 9.34 -10.94
CA PRO A 80 -7.70 10.56 -10.39
C PRO A 80 -6.77 10.28 -9.20
N CYS A 81 -5.59 10.91 -9.19
CA CYS A 81 -4.71 10.90 -8.03
C CYS A 81 -5.00 12.08 -7.10
N LYS A 82 -4.97 11.82 -5.79
CA LYS A 82 -5.29 12.84 -4.79
C LYS A 82 -4.20 13.91 -4.62
N ALA A 83 -2.99 13.63 -5.11
CA ALA A 83 -1.83 14.52 -5.10
C ALA A 83 -0.86 14.16 -6.25
N PRO A 84 0.17 14.99 -6.53
CA PRO A 84 1.14 14.73 -7.60
C PRO A 84 1.96 13.44 -7.40
N ARG A 85 2.33 12.81 -8.52
CA ARG A 85 3.19 11.63 -8.57
C ARG A 85 4.47 11.91 -9.35
N LYS A 86 5.57 11.35 -8.87
CA LYS A 86 6.87 11.35 -9.55
C LYS A 86 7.30 9.92 -9.85
N PHE A 87 8.12 9.78 -10.89
CA PHE A 87 8.90 8.58 -11.15
C PHE A 87 10.36 8.85 -10.81
N LYS A 88 11.04 7.82 -10.31
CA LYS A 88 12.48 7.81 -10.11
C LYS A 88 13.06 6.47 -10.54
#